data_AF-A0A2D0HEF1-F1
#
_entry.id   AF-A0A2D0HEF1-F1
#
_cell.length_a   1.000
_cell.length_b   1.000
_cell.length_c   1.000
_cell.angle_alpha   90.00
_cell.angle_beta   90.00
_cell.angle_gamma   90.00
#
_symmetry.space_group_name_H-M   'P 1'
#
loop_
_entity.id
_entity.type
_entity.pdbx_description
1 polymer ?
#
loop_
_entity_poly.entity_id
_entity_poly.type
_entity_poly.pdbx_seq_one_letter_code
_entity_poly.pdbx_strand_id
1 'polypeptide(L)'
;RTVEVAPFFASKYLITNGEFIYFVKAGGYENQDYWDEESWNWKTRYNIQSPKFWLHENGSYKYRAMFDEIDLPLDWPVEVNHYEAMAYCRWQGKDTRLMSEAEYHLATYGNSLLDDVENYNLNLKFGSPSPVGMLETAKSSSGLYDLRGNVWEWLSNNLNPLPGYQPHFLYEDNSAIFFDDKHQMMLGGCWITNGTEALKYYRNWFRPNFYQHAGFRIVQDIKD
;
A
#
# COMPACT_ATOMS: atom_id res chain seq x y z
N ARG A 1 -14.86 11.82 -13.43
CA ARG A 1 -14.35 11.48 -14.79
C ARG A 1 -14.70 10.03 -15.08
N THR A 2 -14.89 9.68 -16.34
CA THR A 2 -14.96 8.27 -16.76
C THR A 2 -13.57 7.82 -17.19
N VAL A 3 -13.16 6.62 -16.78
CA VAL A 3 -11.87 6.00 -17.14
C VAL A 3 -12.16 4.58 -17.59
N GLU A 4 -11.58 4.17 -18.71
CA GLU A 4 -11.61 2.79 -19.17
C GLU A 4 -10.48 2.01 -18.49
N VAL A 5 -10.80 0.86 -17.91
CA VAL A 5 -9.85 0.01 -17.20
C VAL A 5 -9.84 -1.35 -17.89
N ALA A 6 -8.68 -1.75 -18.40
CA ALA A 6 -8.49 -3.07 -19.00
C ALA A 6 -8.67 -4.18 -17.95
N PRO A 7 -9.05 -5.40 -18.34
CA PRO A 7 -9.14 -6.53 -17.41
C PRO A 7 -7.79 -6.86 -16.75
N PHE A 8 -7.79 -7.10 -15.45
CA PHE A 8 -6.60 -7.44 -14.66
C PHE A 8 -6.93 -8.46 -13.57
N PHE A 9 -5.91 -9.20 -13.12
CA PHE A 9 -5.95 -9.96 -11.88
C PHE A 9 -5.39 -9.13 -10.75
N ALA A 10 -5.96 -9.29 -9.54
CA ALA A 10 -5.44 -8.69 -8.32
C ALA A 10 -5.35 -9.73 -7.22
N SER A 11 -4.34 -9.59 -6.34
CA SER A 11 -4.28 -10.42 -5.14
C SER A 11 -5.50 -10.14 -4.25
N LYS A 12 -6.09 -11.22 -3.74
CA LYS A 12 -7.28 -11.17 -2.88
C LYS A 12 -7.03 -10.35 -1.61
N TYR A 13 -5.82 -10.45 -1.08
CA TYR A 13 -5.35 -9.77 0.12
C TYR A 13 -4.20 -8.82 -0.23
N LEU A 14 -3.93 -7.88 0.68
CA LEU A 14 -2.64 -7.19 0.73
C LEU A 14 -1.51 -8.22 0.91
N ILE A 15 -0.31 -7.92 0.43
CA ILE A 15 0.86 -8.77 0.64
C ILE A 15 1.14 -8.87 2.14
N THR A 16 1.19 -10.11 2.64
CA THR A 16 1.39 -10.39 4.06
C THR A 16 2.86 -10.41 4.45
N ASN A 17 3.14 -10.31 5.75
CA ASN A 17 4.49 -10.56 6.27
C ASN A 17 4.99 -11.95 5.86
N GLY A 18 4.13 -12.97 5.90
CA GLY A 18 4.47 -14.34 5.53
C GLY A 18 4.90 -14.49 4.07
N GLU A 19 4.23 -13.79 3.15
CA GLU A 19 4.63 -13.73 1.74
C GLU A 19 5.93 -12.94 1.57
N PHE A 20 6.05 -11.79 2.24
CA PHE A 20 7.23 -10.92 2.13
C PHE A 20 8.50 -11.57 2.70
N ILE A 21 8.40 -12.47 3.68
CA ILE A 21 9.55 -13.25 4.18
C ILE A 21 10.25 -13.99 3.04
N TYR A 22 9.53 -14.51 2.05
CA TYR A 22 10.14 -15.23 0.93
C TYR A 22 10.98 -14.31 0.06
N PHE A 23 10.53 -13.07 -0.16
CA PHE A 23 11.32 -12.05 -0.84
C PHE A 23 12.62 -11.75 -0.07
N VAL A 24 12.53 -11.52 1.25
CA VAL A 24 13.72 -11.27 2.08
C VAL A 24 14.69 -12.45 2.02
N LYS A 25 14.20 -13.67 2.24
CA LYS A 25 15.03 -14.89 2.25
C LYS A 25 15.64 -15.23 0.88
N ALA A 26 15.01 -14.80 -0.21
CA ALA A 26 15.52 -14.96 -1.56
C ALA A 26 16.62 -13.93 -1.93
N GLY A 27 17.10 -13.13 -0.97
CA GLY A 27 18.08 -12.08 -1.22
C GLY A 27 17.46 -10.83 -1.81
N GLY A 28 16.18 -10.56 -1.54
CA GLY A 28 15.42 -9.45 -2.12
C GLY A 28 16.04 -8.07 -1.85
N TYR A 29 16.66 -7.88 -0.67
CA TYR A 29 17.36 -6.65 -0.33
C TYR A 29 18.80 -6.63 -0.87
N GLU A 30 19.37 -7.77 -1.22
CA GLU A 30 20.75 -7.92 -1.68
C GLU A 30 20.87 -7.89 -3.21
N ASN A 31 19.81 -8.24 -3.93
CA ASN A 31 19.82 -8.29 -5.39
C ASN A 31 19.39 -6.94 -6.00
N GLN A 32 20.34 -6.22 -6.59
CA GLN A 32 20.13 -4.93 -7.23
C GLN A 32 19.13 -4.98 -8.40
N ASP A 33 18.95 -6.12 -9.07
CA ASP A 33 18.05 -6.23 -10.23
C ASP A 33 16.57 -5.96 -9.88
N TYR A 34 16.21 -6.03 -8.59
CA TYR A 34 14.87 -5.71 -8.11
C TYR A 34 14.70 -4.22 -7.78
N TRP A 35 15.74 -3.42 -7.84
CA TRP A 35 15.72 -2.02 -7.43
C TRP A 35 16.08 -1.13 -8.62
N ASP A 36 15.40 -0.01 -8.79
CA ASP A 36 15.90 1.02 -9.68
C ASP A 36 17.07 1.77 -9.03
N GLU A 37 17.76 2.60 -9.81
CA GLU A 37 18.95 3.31 -9.34
C GLU A 37 18.69 4.15 -8.09
N GLU A 38 17.57 4.88 -8.04
CA GLU A 38 17.24 5.74 -6.90
C GLU A 38 16.96 4.92 -5.63
N SER A 39 16.13 3.90 -5.73
CA SER A 39 15.78 3.02 -4.62
C SER A 39 16.95 2.17 -4.12
N TRP A 40 17.81 1.70 -5.03
CA TRP A 40 19.04 0.99 -4.66
C TRP A 40 20.02 1.88 -3.90
N ASN A 41 20.21 3.12 -4.38
CA ASN A 41 21.05 4.11 -3.72
C ASN A 41 20.52 4.45 -2.32
N TRP A 42 19.20 4.63 -2.17
CA TRP A 42 18.55 4.82 -0.87
C TRP A 42 18.80 3.63 0.05
N LYS A 43 18.47 2.40 -0.40
CA LYS A 43 18.60 1.18 0.41
C LYS A 43 20.03 0.96 0.88
N THR A 44 20.99 1.17 -0.01
CA THR A 44 22.43 1.00 0.27
C THR A 44 22.93 2.08 1.22
N ARG A 45 22.58 3.35 0.98
CA ARG A 45 22.99 4.48 1.82
C ARG A 45 22.50 4.35 3.25
N TYR A 46 21.27 3.88 3.45
CA TYR A 46 20.66 3.76 4.78
C TYR A 46 20.74 2.35 5.35
N ASN A 47 21.43 1.42 4.67
CA ASN A 47 21.59 0.02 5.06
C ASN A 47 20.25 -0.66 5.44
N ILE A 48 19.24 -0.51 4.58
CA ILE A 48 17.93 -1.12 4.80
C ILE A 48 18.00 -2.60 4.42
N GLN A 49 17.57 -3.49 5.32
CA GLN A 49 17.70 -4.96 5.14
C GLN A 49 16.39 -5.72 5.35
N SER A 50 15.34 -5.03 5.82
CA SER A 50 14.02 -5.59 6.07
C SER A 50 13.01 -4.46 6.26
N PRO A 51 11.69 -4.76 6.23
CA PRO A 51 10.64 -3.79 6.50
C PRO A 51 10.84 -3.05 7.82
N LYS A 52 10.38 -1.79 7.90
CA LYS A 52 10.69 -0.86 8.99
C LYS A 52 10.41 -1.37 10.40
N PHE A 53 9.31 -2.11 10.57
CA PHE A 53 8.85 -2.60 11.87
C PHE A 53 9.36 -4.00 12.19
N TRP A 54 10.11 -4.63 11.29
CA TRP A 54 10.71 -5.93 11.55
C TRP A 54 11.98 -5.76 12.38
N LEU A 55 12.14 -6.64 13.35
CA LEU A 55 13.36 -6.77 14.14
C LEU A 55 13.97 -8.13 13.81
N HIS A 56 15.29 -8.15 13.60
CA HIS A 56 16.01 -9.39 13.36
C HIS A 56 16.81 -9.77 14.61
N GLU A 57 16.38 -10.83 15.28
CA GLU A 57 16.99 -11.33 16.52
C GLU A 57 17.23 -12.83 16.42
N ASN A 58 18.47 -13.27 16.66
CA ASN A 58 18.83 -14.69 16.76
C ASN A 58 18.39 -15.55 15.56
N GLY A 59 18.41 -14.99 14.34
CA GLY A 59 17.98 -15.70 13.12
C GLY A 59 16.46 -15.81 12.95
N SER A 60 15.69 -15.09 13.76
CA SER A 60 14.23 -14.97 13.66
C SER A 60 13.81 -13.51 13.47
N TYR A 61 12.60 -13.33 12.93
CA TYR A 61 11.99 -12.01 12.80
C TYR A 61 10.91 -11.80 13.87
N LYS A 62 10.94 -10.63 14.49
CA LYS A 62 9.88 -10.09 15.34
C LYS A 62 9.26 -8.86 14.70
N TYR A 63 8.13 -8.44 15.24
CA TYR A 63 7.41 -7.24 14.83
C TYR A 63 7.34 -6.25 16.00
N ARG A 64 7.80 -5.02 15.77
CA ARG A 64 7.63 -3.90 16.68
C ARG A 64 6.26 -3.26 16.48
N ALA A 65 5.29 -3.66 17.32
CA ALA A 65 3.98 -3.03 17.40
C ALA A 65 4.04 -1.72 18.20
N MET A 66 2.90 -1.03 18.34
CA MET A 66 2.83 0.26 19.05
C MET A 66 3.33 0.18 20.50
N PHE A 67 3.01 -0.91 21.21
CA PHE A 67 3.30 -1.08 22.64
C PHE A 67 4.11 -2.33 22.97
N ASP A 68 4.39 -3.19 21.99
CA ASP A 68 4.95 -4.51 22.22
C ASP A 68 5.93 -4.91 21.09
N GLU A 69 6.84 -5.84 21.41
CA GLU A 69 7.60 -6.60 20.41
C GLU A 69 7.09 -8.04 20.44
N ILE A 70 6.46 -8.47 19.34
CA ILE A 70 5.80 -9.77 19.20
C ILE A 70 6.50 -10.62 18.14
N ASP A 71 6.23 -11.92 18.13
CA ASP A 71 6.62 -12.77 17.00
C ASP A 71 6.01 -12.22 15.71
N LEU A 72 6.74 -12.27 14.60
CA LEU A 72 6.30 -11.68 13.33
C LEU A 72 4.95 -12.29 12.89
N PRO A 73 3.84 -11.51 12.89
CA PRO A 73 2.52 -12.03 12.55
C PRO A 73 2.44 -12.25 11.04
N LEU A 74 2.51 -13.52 10.63
CA LEU A 74 2.68 -13.90 9.22
C LEU A 74 1.46 -13.58 8.35
N ASP A 75 0.28 -13.44 8.93
CA ASP A 75 -0.98 -13.15 8.25
C ASP A 75 -1.39 -11.67 8.29
N TRP A 76 -0.59 -10.81 8.93
CA TRP A 76 -0.78 -9.36 8.88
C TRP A 76 -0.18 -8.79 7.59
N PRO A 77 -0.71 -7.66 7.08
CA PRO A 77 -0.10 -6.99 5.94
C PRO A 77 1.33 -6.56 6.27
N VAL A 78 2.24 -6.69 5.31
CA VAL A 78 3.59 -6.14 5.45
C VAL A 78 3.53 -4.62 5.34
N GLU A 79 4.20 -3.93 6.27
CA GLU A 79 4.32 -2.47 6.24
C GLU A 79 5.67 -2.04 5.65
N VAL A 80 5.63 -1.48 4.44
CA VAL A 80 6.79 -1.12 3.61
C VAL A 80 6.61 0.24 2.95
N ASN A 81 7.71 0.83 2.48
CA ASN A 81 7.63 1.99 1.60
C ASN A 81 7.42 1.57 0.14
N HIS A 82 7.25 2.56 -0.75
CA HIS A 82 6.98 2.31 -2.17
C HIS A 82 8.15 1.62 -2.89
N TYR A 83 9.40 1.96 -2.54
CA TYR A 83 10.59 1.32 -3.10
C TYR A 83 10.62 -0.19 -2.84
N GLU A 84 10.36 -0.59 -1.61
CA GLU A 84 10.29 -1.99 -1.21
C GLU A 84 9.12 -2.72 -1.88
N ALA A 85 7.96 -2.07 -2.00
CA ALA A 85 6.80 -2.62 -2.72
C ALA A 85 7.11 -2.87 -4.21
N MET A 86 7.77 -1.92 -4.87
CA MET A 86 8.20 -2.07 -6.27
C MET A 86 9.27 -3.14 -6.43
N ALA A 87 10.19 -3.28 -5.47
CA ALA A 87 11.20 -4.33 -5.48
C ALA A 87 10.57 -5.72 -5.36
N TYR A 88 9.58 -5.87 -4.47
CA TYR A 88 8.81 -7.10 -4.38
C TYR A 88 8.08 -7.43 -5.69
N CYS A 89 7.46 -6.44 -6.34
CA CYS A 89 6.79 -6.63 -7.63
C CYS A 89 7.77 -7.14 -8.69
N ARG A 90 8.95 -6.52 -8.82
CA ARG A 90 10.00 -6.95 -9.75
C ARG A 90 10.51 -8.37 -9.46
N TRP A 91 10.63 -8.72 -8.17
CA TRP A 91 11.00 -10.09 -7.76
C TRP A 91 9.93 -11.13 -8.13
N GLN A 92 8.64 -10.80 -7.97
CA GLN A 92 7.54 -11.68 -8.39
C GLN A 92 7.52 -11.90 -9.91
N GLY A 93 8.03 -10.94 -10.68
CA GLY A 93 8.24 -11.06 -12.12
C GLY A 93 7.77 -9.81 -12.88
N LYS A 94 8.22 -9.70 -14.14
CA LYS A 94 8.02 -8.51 -14.99
C LYS A 94 6.56 -8.09 -15.24
N ASP A 95 5.62 -9.02 -15.07
CA ASP A 95 4.19 -8.78 -15.31
C ASP A 95 3.45 -8.40 -14.02
N THR A 96 4.14 -8.37 -12.88
CA THR A 96 3.59 -8.03 -11.57
C THR A 96 3.84 -6.56 -11.26
N ARG A 97 2.79 -5.83 -10.91
CA ARG A 97 2.86 -4.40 -10.60
C ARG A 97 1.92 -4.01 -9.47
N LEU A 98 2.05 -2.76 -9.02
CA LEU A 98 1.06 -2.12 -8.17
C LEU A 98 -0.20 -1.78 -8.96
N MET A 99 -1.30 -1.67 -8.24
CA MET A 99 -2.59 -1.23 -8.79
C MET A 99 -2.53 0.26 -9.14
N SER A 100 -3.21 0.66 -10.20
CA SER A 100 -3.46 2.07 -10.50
C SER A 100 -4.65 2.62 -9.68
N GLU A 101 -4.78 3.93 -9.60
CA GLU A 101 -5.93 4.60 -8.96
C GLU A 101 -7.26 4.12 -9.55
N ALA A 102 -7.34 4.01 -10.88
CA ALA A 102 -8.57 3.62 -11.57
C ALA A 102 -8.94 2.16 -11.28
N GLU A 103 -7.96 1.27 -11.28
CA GLU A 103 -8.14 -0.14 -10.92
C GLU A 103 -8.55 -0.29 -9.46
N TYR A 104 -7.96 0.49 -8.55
CA TYR A 104 -8.30 0.48 -7.13
C TYR A 104 -9.75 0.92 -6.91
N HIS A 105 -10.19 2.00 -7.56
CA HIS A 105 -11.58 2.43 -7.47
C HIS A 105 -12.53 1.37 -8.05
N LEU A 106 -12.20 0.76 -9.19
CA LEU A 106 -13.01 -0.30 -9.78
C LEU A 106 -13.08 -1.54 -8.87
N ALA A 107 -11.95 -1.95 -8.30
CA ALA A 107 -11.83 -3.08 -7.39
C ALA A 107 -12.63 -2.86 -6.08
N THR A 108 -12.67 -1.62 -5.59
CA THR A 108 -13.33 -1.26 -4.33
C THR A 108 -14.83 -1.06 -4.50
N TYR A 109 -15.26 -0.34 -5.54
CA TYR A 109 -16.64 0.16 -5.66
C TYR A 109 -17.41 -0.45 -6.85
N GLY A 110 -16.73 -1.15 -7.76
CA GLY A 110 -17.32 -1.57 -9.03
C GLY A 110 -17.79 -0.36 -9.85
N ASN A 111 -18.92 -0.52 -10.56
CA ASN A 111 -19.54 0.54 -11.35
C ASN A 111 -20.55 1.40 -10.56
N SER A 112 -20.62 1.24 -9.23
CA SER A 112 -21.64 1.88 -8.39
C SER A 112 -21.02 2.63 -7.21
N LEU A 113 -21.64 3.73 -6.80
CA LEU A 113 -21.35 4.31 -5.49
C LEU A 113 -22.01 3.43 -4.43
N LEU A 114 -21.23 2.54 -3.83
CA LEU A 114 -21.69 1.73 -2.71
C LEU A 114 -21.84 2.59 -1.46
N ASP A 115 -22.86 2.30 -0.65
CA ASP A 115 -22.99 2.87 0.68
C ASP A 115 -21.75 2.51 1.51
N ASP A 116 -21.28 3.46 2.31
CA ASP A 116 -20.13 3.20 3.17
C ASP A 116 -20.53 2.25 4.30
N VAL A 117 -19.73 1.23 4.56
CA VAL A 117 -19.98 0.27 5.63
C VAL A 117 -19.20 0.72 6.86
N GLU A 118 -19.87 0.89 8.00
CA GLU A 118 -19.19 1.27 9.23
C GLU A 118 -18.52 0.06 9.89
N ASN A 119 -17.43 -0.49 9.33
CA ASN A 119 -16.62 -1.51 10.01
C ASN A 119 -15.30 -1.82 9.28
N TYR A 120 -14.36 -0.87 9.28
CA TYR A 120 -12.99 -1.08 8.79
C TYR A 120 -11.99 -0.99 9.95
N ASN A 121 -10.78 -1.54 9.77
CA ASN A 121 -9.67 -1.28 10.70
C ASN A 121 -9.12 0.13 10.43
N LEU A 122 -9.80 1.13 10.96
CA LEU A 122 -9.50 2.56 10.93
C LEU A 122 -9.74 3.12 12.34
N ASN A 123 -9.43 4.39 12.58
CA ASN A 123 -9.73 5.07 13.85
C ASN A 123 -9.19 4.32 15.09
N LEU A 124 -7.98 3.76 14.99
CA LEU A 124 -7.31 3.00 16.06
C LEU A 124 -8.11 1.80 16.56
N LYS A 125 -9.02 1.25 15.75
CA LYS A 125 -9.95 0.18 16.15
C LYS A 125 -9.28 -0.96 16.92
N PHE A 126 -8.13 -1.42 16.44
CA PHE A 126 -7.33 -2.46 17.10
C PHE A 126 -6.00 -1.96 17.66
N GLY A 127 -5.58 -0.73 17.34
CA GLY A 127 -4.27 -0.21 17.70
C GLY A 127 -3.08 -0.85 16.95
N SER A 128 -3.36 -1.61 15.88
CA SER A 128 -2.39 -2.26 15.02
C SER A 128 -3.03 -2.64 13.68
N PRO A 129 -2.25 -3.14 12.71
CA PRO A 129 -2.81 -3.96 11.65
C PRO A 129 -3.54 -5.18 12.22
N SER A 130 -4.37 -5.79 11.39
CA SER A 130 -5.07 -7.04 11.68
C SER A 130 -4.77 -8.09 10.60
N PRO A 131 -4.98 -9.40 10.88
CA PRO A 131 -4.88 -10.43 9.85
C PRO A 131 -5.69 -10.05 8.61
N VAL A 132 -5.12 -10.29 7.43
CA VAL A 132 -5.79 -9.99 6.16
C VAL A 132 -7.10 -10.77 6.05
N GLY A 133 -8.16 -10.08 5.64
CA GLY A 133 -9.50 -10.66 5.52
C GLY A 133 -10.21 -10.97 6.84
N MET A 134 -9.71 -10.49 7.99
CA MET A 134 -10.38 -10.66 9.29
C MET A 134 -11.77 -10.04 9.33
N LEU A 135 -11.98 -8.91 8.65
CA LEU A 135 -13.25 -8.20 8.62
C LEU A 135 -14.01 -8.51 7.33
N GLU A 136 -15.10 -9.27 7.41
CA GLU A 136 -15.96 -9.55 6.25
C GLU A 136 -16.57 -8.29 5.62
N THR A 137 -16.77 -7.23 6.42
CA THR A 137 -17.20 -5.91 5.96
C THR A 137 -16.15 -5.19 5.11
N ALA A 138 -14.88 -5.60 5.19
CA ALA A 138 -13.82 -5.08 4.36
C ALA A 138 -13.69 -5.80 3.00
N LYS A 139 -14.62 -6.73 2.69
CA LYS A 139 -14.69 -7.42 1.42
C LYS A 139 -15.42 -6.56 0.37
N SER A 140 -14.76 -6.26 -0.73
CA SER A 140 -15.39 -5.58 -1.88
C SER A 140 -16.26 -6.53 -2.69
N SER A 141 -17.09 -5.96 -3.58
CA SER A 141 -17.88 -6.71 -4.54
C SER A 141 -17.04 -7.58 -5.48
N SER A 142 -15.77 -7.22 -5.69
CA SER A 142 -14.79 -7.99 -6.47
C SER A 142 -14.15 -9.14 -5.67
N GLY A 143 -14.52 -9.31 -4.39
CA GLY A 143 -14.02 -10.37 -3.52
C GLY A 143 -12.66 -10.09 -2.88
N LEU A 144 -12.13 -8.86 -3.02
CA LEU A 144 -10.88 -8.41 -2.44
C LEU A 144 -11.14 -7.88 -1.03
N TYR A 145 -10.19 -8.09 -0.12
CA TYR A 145 -10.28 -7.61 1.26
C TYR A 145 -9.33 -6.43 1.51
N ASP A 146 -9.66 -5.66 2.54
CA ASP A 146 -8.83 -4.61 3.13
C ASP A 146 -8.36 -3.58 2.10
N LEU A 147 -9.17 -3.29 1.07
CA LEU A 147 -8.95 -2.13 0.22
C LEU A 147 -9.09 -0.85 1.06
N ARG A 148 -10.02 -0.82 2.02
CA ARG A 148 -10.16 0.26 3.00
C ARG A 148 -9.78 -0.21 4.41
N GLY A 149 -8.97 0.59 5.10
CA GLY A 149 -8.44 0.28 6.43
C GLY A 149 -7.34 -0.78 6.41
N ASN A 150 -6.90 -1.16 7.61
CA ASN A 150 -5.72 -1.97 7.87
C ASN A 150 -4.44 -1.18 7.58
N VAL A 151 -3.96 -1.08 6.33
CA VAL A 151 -2.81 -0.25 5.96
C VAL A 151 -3.14 0.57 4.71
N TRP A 152 -2.48 1.71 4.54
CA TRP A 152 -2.54 2.44 3.28
C TRP A 152 -2.01 1.55 2.15
N GLU A 153 -2.59 1.65 0.96
CA GLU A 153 -2.16 0.84 -0.17
C GLU A 153 -1.41 1.70 -1.20
N TRP A 154 -0.11 1.40 -1.40
CA TRP A 154 0.68 2.05 -2.45
C TRP A 154 0.16 1.73 -3.84
N LEU A 155 0.07 2.75 -4.69
CA LEU A 155 -0.36 2.64 -6.07
C LEU A 155 0.79 2.90 -7.05
N SER A 156 0.56 2.56 -8.32
CA SER A 156 1.50 2.82 -9.42
C SER A 156 1.51 4.28 -9.89
N ASN A 157 0.53 5.09 -9.47
CA ASN A 157 0.39 6.47 -9.91
C ASN A 157 1.08 7.45 -8.95
N ASN A 158 1.74 8.45 -9.53
CA ASN A 158 2.07 9.68 -8.82
C ASN A 158 0.78 10.43 -8.43
N LEU A 159 0.87 11.31 -7.43
CA LEU A 159 -0.19 12.26 -7.17
C LEU A 159 -0.33 13.22 -8.37
N ASN A 160 -1.52 13.27 -8.94
CA ASN A 160 -1.85 14.17 -10.05
C ASN A 160 -3.17 14.92 -9.77
N PRO A 161 -3.38 16.11 -10.37
CA PRO A 161 -4.66 16.80 -10.27
C PRO A 161 -5.75 15.99 -10.98
N LEU A 162 -6.97 16.02 -10.42
CA LEU A 162 -8.16 15.55 -11.12
C LEU A 162 -8.66 16.61 -12.11
N PRO A 163 -9.41 16.24 -13.16
CA PRO A 163 -9.99 17.21 -14.09
C PRO A 163 -10.82 18.28 -13.37
N GLY A 164 -10.50 19.55 -13.63
CA GLY A 164 -11.16 20.69 -12.98
C GLY A 164 -10.63 21.03 -11.59
N TYR A 165 -9.53 20.42 -11.13
CA TYR A 165 -8.88 20.80 -9.87
C TYR A 165 -8.63 22.30 -9.79
N GLN A 166 -9.00 22.88 -8.66
CA GLN A 166 -8.63 24.23 -8.23
C GLN A 166 -8.13 24.13 -6.79
N PRO A 167 -7.03 24.82 -6.42
CA PRO A 167 -6.56 24.83 -5.05
C PRO A 167 -7.63 25.44 -4.13
N HIS A 168 -7.70 24.95 -2.89
CA HIS A 168 -8.58 25.54 -1.89
C HIS A 168 -8.01 26.90 -1.48
N PHE A 169 -8.79 27.98 -1.54
CA PHE A 169 -8.32 29.36 -1.31
C PHE A 169 -7.71 29.62 0.08
N LEU A 170 -8.03 28.79 1.08
CA LEU A 170 -7.42 28.87 2.42
C LEU A 170 -6.11 28.08 2.55
N TYR A 171 -5.82 27.16 1.62
CA TYR A 171 -4.69 26.26 1.72
C TYR A 171 -4.23 25.81 0.32
N GLU A 172 -3.71 26.77 -0.45
CA GLU A 172 -3.43 26.59 -1.86
C GLU A 172 -2.31 25.58 -2.14
N ASP A 173 -1.35 25.48 -1.22
CA ASP A 173 -0.20 24.59 -1.27
C ASP A 173 -0.46 23.23 -0.60
N ASN A 174 -1.70 22.91 -0.23
CA ASN A 174 -2.02 21.61 0.36
C ASN A 174 -1.67 20.44 -0.58
N SER A 175 -2.09 20.51 -1.85
CA SER A 175 -1.84 19.42 -2.83
C SER A 175 -1.05 19.88 -4.05
N ALA A 176 -1.23 21.13 -4.48
CA ALA A 176 -0.74 21.60 -5.78
C ALA A 176 0.78 21.48 -5.96
N ILE A 177 1.55 21.69 -4.89
CA ILE A 177 3.02 21.61 -4.92
C ILE A 177 3.56 20.18 -5.03
N PHE A 178 2.70 19.17 -4.81
CA PHE A 178 3.07 17.76 -4.79
C PHE A 178 2.70 17.03 -6.09
N PHE A 179 2.15 17.74 -7.07
CA PHE A 179 1.99 17.25 -8.45
C PHE A 179 3.33 17.31 -9.22
N ASP A 180 4.38 16.69 -8.66
CA ASP A 180 5.79 16.91 -9.02
C ASP A 180 6.55 15.64 -9.46
N ASP A 181 5.81 14.56 -9.78
CA ASP A 181 6.30 13.21 -10.09
C ASP A 181 7.19 12.56 -9.01
N LYS A 182 7.31 13.18 -7.83
CA LYS A 182 8.13 12.68 -6.71
C LYS A 182 7.29 12.14 -5.57
N HIS A 183 5.97 12.33 -5.60
CA HIS A 183 5.05 11.84 -4.58
C HIS A 183 4.17 10.74 -5.16
N GLN A 184 4.33 9.55 -4.60
CA GLN A 184 3.55 8.36 -4.93
C GLN A 184 2.25 8.39 -4.17
N MET A 185 1.16 7.98 -4.82
CA MET A 185 -0.16 7.98 -4.23
C MET A 185 -0.44 6.70 -3.45
N MET A 186 -1.22 6.83 -2.38
CA MET A 186 -1.76 5.71 -1.62
C MET A 186 -3.24 5.97 -1.26
N LEU A 187 -4.04 4.91 -1.18
CA LEU A 187 -5.48 4.99 -0.88
C LEU A 187 -5.88 4.04 0.25
N GLY A 188 -7.09 4.24 0.78
CA GLY A 188 -7.76 3.28 1.68
C GLY A 188 -7.69 3.59 3.18
N GLY A 189 -6.71 4.37 3.64
CA GLY A 189 -6.49 4.60 5.06
C GLY A 189 -5.80 3.43 5.74
N CYS A 190 -5.03 3.71 6.80
CA CYS A 190 -4.47 2.70 7.68
C CYS A 190 -5.16 2.69 9.05
N TRP A 191 -4.82 1.72 9.88
CA TRP A 191 -5.41 1.49 11.20
C TRP A 191 -5.36 2.71 12.15
N ILE A 192 -4.44 3.67 11.94
CA ILE A 192 -4.41 4.96 12.68
C ILE A 192 -5.22 6.09 12.02
N THR A 193 -5.54 5.99 10.74
CA THR A 193 -6.19 7.06 9.97
C THR A 193 -7.58 7.35 10.52
N ASN A 194 -7.90 8.63 10.68
CA ASN A 194 -9.15 9.10 11.25
C ASN A 194 -9.70 10.34 10.54
N GLY A 195 -10.95 10.70 10.86
CA GLY A 195 -11.60 11.90 10.34
C GLY A 195 -11.71 11.92 8.81
N THR A 196 -11.47 13.08 8.21
CA THR A 196 -11.58 13.28 6.75
C THR A 196 -10.57 12.43 5.97
N GLU A 197 -9.41 12.11 6.55
CA GLU A 197 -8.40 11.26 5.92
C GLU A 197 -8.85 9.81 5.78
N ALA A 198 -9.78 9.37 6.66
CA ALA A 198 -10.37 8.03 6.62
C ALA A 198 -11.49 7.92 5.57
N LEU A 199 -11.87 9.00 4.89
CA LEU A 199 -12.88 8.96 3.85
C LEU A 199 -12.41 8.11 2.68
N LYS A 200 -13.36 7.38 2.10
CA LYS A 200 -13.14 6.45 0.98
C LYS A 200 -12.62 7.11 -0.31
N TYR A 201 -12.67 8.43 -0.39
CA TYR A 201 -12.18 9.25 -1.50
C TYR A 201 -10.89 10.00 -1.19
N TYR A 202 -10.33 9.83 0.01
CA TYR A 202 -9.11 10.52 0.39
C TYR A 202 -7.93 9.98 -0.41
N ARG A 203 -7.19 10.89 -1.05
CA ARG A 203 -5.98 10.61 -1.81
C ARG A 203 -4.81 11.06 -0.94
N ASN A 204 -4.03 10.12 -0.43
CA ASN A 204 -2.83 10.44 0.33
C ASN A 204 -1.59 10.28 -0.58
N TRP A 205 -0.49 10.94 -0.25
CA TRP A 205 0.72 10.91 -1.07
C TRP A 205 1.97 11.18 -0.26
N PHE A 206 3.04 10.45 -0.57
CA PHE A 206 4.33 10.65 0.07
C PHE A 206 5.47 10.37 -0.89
N ARG A 207 6.66 10.87 -0.54
CA ARG A 207 7.90 10.45 -1.19
C ARG A 207 8.04 8.93 -1.07
N PRO A 208 8.53 8.25 -2.10
CA PRO A 208 8.51 6.79 -2.17
C PRO A 208 9.32 6.08 -1.08
N ASN A 209 10.25 6.77 -0.43
CA ASN A 209 11.09 6.24 0.64
C ASN A 209 10.50 6.39 2.06
N PHE A 210 9.34 7.04 2.22
CA PHE A 210 8.71 7.24 3.53
C PHE A 210 7.82 6.06 3.91
N TYR A 211 7.84 5.72 5.20
CA TYR A 211 6.92 4.74 5.79
C TYR A 211 5.70 5.48 6.34
N GLN A 212 4.48 5.00 6.05
CA GLN A 212 3.22 5.65 6.42
C GLN A 212 2.17 4.66 6.93
N HIS A 213 2.59 3.57 7.58
CA HIS A 213 1.72 2.40 7.81
C HIS A 213 1.04 1.95 6.52
N ALA A 214 1.88 1.74 5.51
CA ALA A 214 1.48 1.43 4.15
C ALA A 214 1.98 0.05 3.78
N GLY A 215 1.15 -0.71 3.09
CA GLY A 215 1.50 -1.94 2.42
C GLY A 215 1.18 -1.81 0.94
N PHE A 216 0.94 -2.94 0.30
CA PHE A 216 0.59 -2.97 -1.11
C PHE A 216 -0.11 -4.28 -1.45
N ARG A 217 -0.75 -4.30 -2.61
CA ARG A 217 -1.19 -5.52 -3.27
C ARG A 217 -0.59 -5.59 -4.66
N ILE A 218 -0.62 -6.78 -5.25
CA ILE A 218 -0.10 -6.99 -6.58
C ILE A 218 -1.23 -7.19 -7.59
N VAL A 219 -1.00 -6.73 -8.81
CA VAL A 219 -1.88 -6.96 -9.96
C VAL A 219 -1.06 -7.43 -11.15
N GLN A 220 -1.75 -8.09 -12.08
CA GLN A 220 -1.22 -8.56 -13.36
C GLN A 220 -2.23 -8.30 -14.46
N ASP A 221 -1.76 -7.85 -15.62
CA ASP A 221 -2.60 -7.67 -16.80
C ASP A 221 -3.02 -9.02 -17.37
N ILE A 222 -4.27 -9.12 -17.83
CA ILE A 222 -4.73 -10.29 -18.58
C ILE A 222 -4.19 -10.15 -20.02
N LYS A 223 -3.31 -11.07 -20.41
CA LYS A 223 -2.82 -11.15 -21.79
C LYS A 223 -3.84 -11.90 -22.63
N ASP A 224 -4.20 -11.32 -23.77
CA ASP A 224 -5.01 -11.96 -24.82
C ASP A 224 -4.33 -13.22 -25.39
#